data_AF-A0A1Q3KG66-F1
#
_entry.id   AF-A0A1Q3KG66-F1
#
_cell.length_a   1.000
_cell.length_b   1.000
_cell.length_c   1.000
_cell.angle_alpha   90.00
_cell.angle_beta   90.00
_cell.angle_gamma   90.00
#
_symmetry.space_group_name_H-M   'P 1'
#
loop_
_entity.id
_entity.type
_entity.pdbx_description
1 polymer ?
#
loop_
_entity_poly.entity_id
_entity_poly.type
_entity_poly.pdbx_seq_one_letter_code
_entity_poly.pdbx_strand_id
1 'polypeptide(L)'
;MLPRYTDGKVVLDVSSKDEQRRLEIIERAHGVCRYVETCLKYDEYAGDYWGVAYESGLYADLGLARADAFQTTPWLRPSEEED
;
A
#
# COMPACT_ATOMS: atom_id res chain seq x y z
N MET A 1 7.90 -1.66 -14.37
CA MET A 1 8.73 -0.95 -13.37
C MET A 1 7.75 -0.28 -12.42
N LEU A 2 7.74 -0.63 -11.14
CA LEU A 2 6.79 -0.07 -10.16
C LEU A 2 7.04 1.43 -9.98
N PRO A 3 6.02 2.23 -9.60
CA PRO A 3 6.24 3.61 -9.22
C PRO A 3 7.21 3.64 -8.03
N ARG A 4 8.46 4.04 -8.28
CA ARG A 4 9.40 4.30 -7.19
C ARG A 4 9.03 5.65 -6.59
N TYR A 5 8.43 5.65 -5.41
CA TYR A 5 8.21 6.86 -4.64
C TYR A 5 9.57 7.45 -4.25
N THR A 6 9.90 8.61 -4.82
CA THR A 6 11.17 9.30 -4.58
C THR A 6 11.14 10.21 -3.36
N ASP A 7 9.98 10.36 -2.71
CA ASP A 7 9.72 11.29 -1.62
C ASP A 7 9.95 10.70 -0.22
N GLY A 8 10.38 9.44 -0.12
CA GLY A 8 10.66 8.76 1.14
C GLY A 8 11.21 7.35 0.95
N LYS A 9 11.42 6.64 2.07
CA LYS A 9 11.87 5.26 2.12
C LYS A 9 10.67 4.35 2.37
N VAL A 10 10.50 3.30 1.57
CA VAL A 10 9.55 2.23 1.87
C VAL A 10 10.03 1.46 3.11
N VAL A 11 9.21 1.48 4.16
CA VAL A 11 9.51 0.84 5.47
C VAL A 11 8.61 -0.35 5.77
N LEU A 12 7.51 -0.50 5.02
CA LEU A 12 6.70 -1.71 4.96
C LEU A 12 6.23 -1.90 3.53
N ASP A 13 6.24 -3.15 3.08
CA ASP A 13 5.79 -3.58 1.77
C ASP A 13 5.11 -4.93 1.92
N VAL A 14 3.81 -4.99 1.61
CA VAL A 14 2.99 -6.19 1.75
C VAL A 14 2.15 -6.38 0.50
N SER A 15 2.20 -7.57 -0.07
CA SER A 15 1.34 -7.98 -1.19
C SER A 15 0.20 -8.87 -0.71
N SER A 16 -0.94 -8.82 -1.40
CA SER A 16 -2.02 -9.78 -1.21
C SER A 16 -1.59 -11.18 -1.66
N LYS A 17 -2.27 -12.22 -1.17
CA LYS A 17 -1.97 -13.63 -1.48
C LYS A 17 -2.05 -13.96 -2.98
N ASP A 18 -2.94 -13.29 -3.70
CA ASP A 18 -3.13 -13.42 -5.14
C ASP A 18 -2.18 -12.52 -5.95
N GLU A 19 -1.29 -11.79 -5.29
CA GLU A 19 -0.34 -10.84 -5.89
C GLU A 19 -1.01 -9.78 -6.78
N GLN A 20 -2.31 -9.48 -6.56
CA GLN A 20 -3.03 -8.44 -7.31
C GLN A 20 -3.09 -7.10 -6.60
N ARG A 21 -2.72 -7.05 -5.32
CA ARG A 21 -2.69 -5.84 -4.50
C ARG A 21 -1.39 -5.74 -3.73
N ARG A 22 -0.99 -4.51 -3.47
CA ARG A 22 0.20 -4.21 -2.70
C ARG A 22 0.02 -2.94 -1.91
N LEU A 23 0.44 -2.95 -0.66
CA LEU A 23 0.46 -1.80 0.23
C LEU A 23 1.90 -1.48 0.62
N GLU A 24 2.30 -0.24 0.37
CA GLU A 24 3.59 0.28 0.78
C GLU A 24 3.39 1.39 1.82
N ILE A 25 4.11 1.33 2.95
CA ILE A 25 4.23 2.45 3.88
C ILE A 25 5.56 3.13 3.64
N ILE A 26 5.51 4.44 3.43
CA ILE A 26 6.64 5.28 3.06
C ILE A 26 6.92 6.23 4.20
N GLU A 27 8.11 6.13 4.79
CA GLU A 27 8.64 7.07 5.77
C GLU A 27 9.34 8.22 5.03
N ARG A 28 8.90 9.45 5.30
CA ARG A 28 9.43 10.68 4.72
C ARG A 28 10.34 11.39 5.73
N ALA A 29 10.85 12.56 5.35
CA ALA A 29 11.61 13.41 6.25
C ALA A 29 10.82 13.72 7.54
N HIS A 30 11.55 13.87 8.66
CA HIS A 30 11.00 14.17 9.99
C HIS A 30 10.09 13.07 10.58
N GLY A 31 10.17 11.83 10.11
CA GLY A 31 9.42 10.68 10.66
C GLY A 31 7.96 10.61 10.22
N VAL A 32 7.52 11.54 9.38
CA VAL A 32 6.16 11.56 8.82
C VAL A 32 5.99 10.40 7.86
N CYS A 33 4.87 9.69 7.97
CA CYS A 33 4.59 8.50 7.17
C CYS A 33 3.35 8.69 6.28
N ARG A 34 3.28 7.95 5.17
CA ARG A 34 2.06 7.76 4.37
C ARG A 34 2.01 6.32 3.86
N TYR A 35 0.86 5.86 3.40
CA TYR A 35 0.75 4.57 2.73
C TYR A 35 0.05 4.69 1.38
N VAL A 36 0.39 3.78 0.49
CA VAL A 36 -0.18 3.69 -0.85
C VAL A 36 -0.59 2.26 -1.12
N GLU A 37 -1.84 2.08 -1.51
CA GLU A 37 -2.33 0.84 -2.09
C GLU A 37 -2.22 0.92 -3.61
N THR A 38 -1.58 -0.08 -4.21
CA THR A 38 -1.54 -0.31 -5.64
C THR A 38 -2.25 -1.63 -5.96
N CYS A 39 -2.91 -1.67 -7.11
CA CYS A 39 -3.51 -2.89 -7.63
C CYS A 39 -3.14 -3.11 -9.09
N LEU A 40 -3.16 -4.38 -9.49
CA LEU A 40 -3.06 -4.78 -10.88
C LEU A 40 -4.34 -4.35 -11.60
N LYS A 41 -4.18 -3.57 -12.67
CA LYS A 41 -5.24 -3.09 -13.55
C LYS A 41 -4.95 -3.52 -14.97
N TYR A 42 -6.00 -3.63 -15.77
CA TYR A 42 -5.89 -3.91 -17.19
C TYR A 42 -6.42 -2.72 -17.99
N ASP A 43 -5.68 -2.32 -19.02
CA ASP A 43 -6.11 -1.37 -20.04
C ASP A 43 -5.90 -2.00 -21.43
N GLU A 44 -6.81 -1.74 -22.38
CA GLU A 44 -6.78 -2.39 -23.70
C GLU A 44 -5.55 -1.99 -24.55
N TYR A 45 -4.92 -0.86 -24.24
CA TYR A 45 -3.75 -0.36 -24.96
C TYR A 45 -2.44 -0.67 -24.23
N ALA A 46 -2.44 -0.61 -22.89
CA ALA A 46 -1.25 -0.83 -22.08
C ALA A 46 -1.08 -2.28 -21.57
N GLY A 47 -2.14 -3.10 -21.65
CA GLY A 47 -2.17 -4.43 -21.03
C GLY A 47 -2.25 -4.35 -19.50
N ASP A 48 -1.68 -5.34 -18.82
CA ASP A 48 -1.63 -5.36 -17.36
C ASP A 48 -0.60 -4.34 -16.83
N TYR A 49 -1.01 -3.50 -15.89
CA TYR A 49 -0.16 -2.54 -15.23
C TYR A 49 -0.52 -2.34 -13.77
N TRP A 50 0.47 -1.95 -12.97
CA TRP A 50 0.27 -1.58 -11.57
C TRP A 50 -0.18 -0.13 -11.48
N GLY A 51 -1.36 0.10 -10.92
CA GLY A 51 -1.92 1.43 -10.73
C GLY A 51 -2.20 1.74 -9.26
N VAL A 52 -2.10 3.01 -8.88
CA VAL A 52 -2.53 3.47 -7.56
C VAL A 52 -4.04 3.25 -7.42
N ALA A 53 -4.44 2.56 -6.35
CA ALA A 53 -5.82 2.35 -5.94
C ALA A 53 -6.22 3.36 -4.86
N TYR A 54 -5.32 3.62 -3.92
CA TYR A 54 -5.53 4.57 -2.83
C TYR A 54 -4.21 5.17 -2.37
N GLU A 55 -4.20 6.46 -2.06
CA GLU A 55 -3.08 7.14 -1.41
C GLU A 55 -3.60 7.86 -0.15
N SER A 56 -2.96 7.58 0.98
CA SER A 56 -3.36 8.14 2.26
C SER A 56 -2.93 9.60 2.43
N GLY A 57 -3.45 10.24 3.48
CA GLY A 57 -2.85 11.45 4.04
C GLY A 57 -1.49 11.19 4.69
N LEU A 58 -0.94 12.22 5.33
CA LEU A 58 0.29 12.13 6.12
C LEU A 58 -0.03 11.83 7.59
N TYR A 59 0.74 10.93 8.19
CA TYR A 59 0.68 10.55 9.59
C TYR A 59 1.95 10.97 10.30
N ALA A 60 1.85 11.31 11.59
CA ALA A 60 2.98 11.78 12.38
C ALA A 60 4.06 10.71 12.60
N ASP A 61 3.68 9.43 12.53
CA ASP A 61 4.59 8.30 12.73
C ASP A 61 4.10 7.03 12.01
N LEU A 62 4.97 6.01 11.99
CA LEU A 62 4.72 4.71 11.37
C LEU A 62 3.58 3.93 12.04
N GLY A 63 3.39 4.07 13.36
CA GLY A 63 2.35 3.37 14.11
C GLY A 63 0.96 3.81 13.67
N LEU A 64 0.74 5.12 13.55
CA LEU A 64 -0.52 5.69 13.06
C LEU A 64 -0.80 5.30 11.60
N ALA A 65 0.20 5.40 10.73
CA ALA A 65 0.05 5.00 9.33
C ALA A 65 -0.31 3.52 9.19
N ARG A 66 0.33 2.64 9.97
CA ARG A 66 0.00 1.20 10.01
C ARG A 66 -1.40 0.96 10.52
N ALA A 67 -1.76 1.55 11.66
CA ALA A 67 -3.07 1.33 12.27
C ALA A 67 -4.20 1.71 11.32
N ASP A 68 -4.08 2.85 10.64
CA ASP A 68 -5.04 3.28 9.63
C ASP A 68 -5.06 2.34 8.41
N ALA A 69 -3.89 1.98 7.86
CA ALA A 69 -3.81 1.03 6.74
C ALA A 69 -4.49 -0.32 7.03
N PHE A 70 -4.28 -0.89 8.22
CA PHE A 70 -4.97 -2.15 8.61
C PHE A 70 -6.49 -1.98 8.73
N GLN A 71 -6.97 -0.79 9.09
CA GLN A 71 -8.39 -0.48 9.15
C GLN A 71 -9.00 -0.24 7.76
N THR A 72 -8.29 0.45 6.86
CA THR A 72 -8.81 0.86 5.56
C THR A 72 -8.58 -0.18 4.45
N THR A 73 -7.72 -1.18 4.69
CA THR A 73 -7.33 -2.18 3.70
C THR A 73 -7.76 -3.60 4.14
N PRO A 74 -9.00 -4.04 3.82
CA PRO A 74 -9.57 -5.29 4.32
C PRO A 74 -8.77 -6.55 3.98
N TRP A 75 -8.07 -6.57 2.84
CA TRP A 75 -7.28 -7.72 2.39
C TRP A 75 -5.99 -7.93 3.19
N LEU A 76 -5.57 -6.96 4.00
CA LEU A 76 -4.47 -7.12 4.96
C LEU A 76 -4.90 -7.84 6.25
N ARG A 77 -6.20 -7.98 6.48
CA ARG A 77 -6.71 -8.66 7.66
C ARG A 77 -6.61 -10.17 7.41
N PRO A 78 -6.15 -10.96 8.40
CA PRO A 78 -6.27 -12.40 8.30
C PRO A 78 -7.75 -12.73 8.10
N SER A 79 -8.07 -13.48 7.05
CA SER A 79 -9.41 -14.01 6.83
C SER A 79 -9.82 -14.80 8.07
N GLU A 80 -10.91 -14.44 8.74
CA GLU A 80 -11.49 -15.20 9.86
C GLU A 80 -12.16 -16.51 9.38
N GLU A 81 -11.59 -17.20 8.40
CA GLU A 81 -12.07 -18.50 7.92
C GLU A 81 -10.98 -19.55 8.12
N GLU A 82 -11.14 -20.26 9.24
CA GLU A 82 -11.20 -21.73 9.39
C GLU A 82 -10.49 -22.19 10.69
N ASP A 83 -11.29 -22.37 11.76
CA ASP A 83 -11.14 -23.47 12.72
C ASP A 83 -12.55 -24.05 13.01
#